data_AF-T1G1W2-F1
#
_entry.id   AF-T1G1W2-F1
#
_cell.length_a   1.000
_cell.length_b   1.000
_cell.length_c   1.000
_cell.angle_alpha   90.00
_cell.angle_beta   90.00
_cell.angle_gamma   90.00
#
_symmetry.space_group_name_H-M   'P 1'
#
loop_
_entity.id
_entity.type
_entity.pdbx_description
1 polymer ?
#
loop_
_entity_poly.entity_id
_entity_poly.type
_entity_poly.pdbx_seq_one_letter_code
_entity_poly.pdbx_strand_id
1 'polypeptide(L)'
;CGLSSNCPKDHFPVRMYTGKKNTELPKICFKGRYVVAQDLNDAGRGVIVVVVNIESGAILNVKRFDTYENSAKLVNLLKLVSSSEFIIAIAHDEAQTALSDEAKNILTSFGSSFISKLGFRDVWVFVGKPNLSGFSPYEDVRNC
;
A
#
# COMPACT_ATOMS: atom_id res chain seq x y z
N CYS A 1 13.30 -10.74 6.60
CA CYS A 1 12.67 -9.68 7.41
C CYS A 1 11.91 -10.19 8.64
N GLY A 2 12.35 -11.28 9.29
CA GLY A 2 11.90 -11.68 10.63
C GLY A 2 10.40 -11.97 10.82
N LEU A 3 9.75 -12.65 9.87
CA LEU A 3 8.44 -13.26 10.16
C LEU A 3 8.65 -14.43 11.13
N SER A 4 7.72 -14.61 12.08
CA SER A 4 7.82 -15.62 13.14
C SER A 4 7.53 -17.04 12.65
N SER A 5 6.86 -17.18 11.51
CA SER A 5 6.52 -18.47 10.90
C SER A 5 6.53 -18.38 9.37
N ASN A 6 6.61 -19.55 8.73
CA ASN A 6 6.50 -19.65 7.28
C ASN A 6 5.03 -19.54 6.86
N CYS A 7 4.78 -18.88 5.73
CA CYS A 7 3.46 -18.90 5.11
C CYS A 7 3.13 -20.30 4.58
N PRO A 8 1.83 -20.66 4.50
CA PRO A 8 1.40 -21.86 3.79
C PRO A 8 1.86 -21.86 2.33
N LYS A 9 1.72 -23.02 1.66
CA LYS A 9 1.87 -23.09 0.20
C LYS A 9 0.89 -22.10 -0.46
N ASP A 10 1.30 -21.55 -1.61
CA ASP A 10 0.52 -20.59 -2.41
C ASP A 10 0.24 -19.23 -1.73
N HIS A 11 1.04 -18.85 -0.74
CA HIS A 11 0.97 -17.55 -0.08
C HIS A 11 2.30 -16.78 -0.19
N PHE A 12 2.22 -15.45 -0.27
CA PHE A 12 3.40 -14.60 -0.22
C PHE A 12 3.59 -13.99 1.17
N PRO A 13 4.78 -14.14 1.79
CA PRO A 13 5.07 -13.47 3.05
C PRO A 13 5.27 -11.96 2.81
N VAL A 14 4.48 -11.17 3.54
CA VAL A 14 4.56 -9.70 3.55
C VAL A 14 4.74 -9.22 4.99
N ARG A 15 5.65 -8.27 5.20
CA ARG A 15 5.79 -7.54 6.47
C ARG A 15 5.83 -6.05 6.18
N MET A 16 4.93 -5.30 6.80
CA MET A 16 4.83 -3.85 6.68
C MET A 16 5.22 -3.19 8.00
N TYR A 17 5.96 -2.09 7.90
CA TYR A 17 6.29 -1.21 9.00
C TYR A 17 5.94 0.22 8.58
N THR A 18 5.07 0.88 9.32
CA THR A 18 4.50 2.20 8.96
C THR A 18 5.42 3.36 9.31
N GLY A 19 6.56 3.08 9.94
CA GLY A 19 7.41 4.11 10.50
C GLY A 19 6.95 4.57 11.88
N LYS A 20 7.69 5.54 12.43
CA LYS A 20 7.42 6.17 13.72
C LYS A 20 7.72 7.66 13.61
N LYS A 21 6.67 8.49 13.74
CA LYS A 21 6.75 9.95 13.56
C LYS A 21 7.52 10.28 12.26
N ASN A 22 8.41 11.26 12.32
CA ASN A 22 9.23 11.71 11.19
C ASN A 22 10.68 11.16 11.26
N THR A 23 10.96 10.26 12.19
CA THR A 23 12.32 9.75 12.46
C THR A 23 12.58 8.38 11.85
N GLU A 24 11.52 7.61 11.58
CA GLU A 24 11.64 6.29 10.96
C GLU A 24 10.68 6.18 9.78
N LEU A 25 11.25 5.95 8.59
CA LEU A 25 10.50 5.76 7.35
C LEU A 25 9.85 4.37 7.28
N PRO A 26 8.75 4.24 6.52
CA PRO A 26 8.05 2.99 6.32
C PRO A 26 8.94 1.99 5.58
N LYS A 27 8.69 0.71 5.86
CA LYS A 27 9.37 -0.41 5.21
C LYS A 27 8.35 -1.44 4.77
N ILE A 28 8.48 -1.92 3.55
CA ILE A 28 7.73 -3.08 3.05
C ILE A 28 8.75 -4.16 2.73
N CYS A 29 8.54 -5.34 3.29
CA CYS A 29 9.27 -6.53 2.94
C CYS A 29 8.35 -7.55 2.31
N PHE A 30 8.73 -8.03 1.13
CA PHE A 30 7.99 -8.98 0.32
C PHE A 30 8.90 -10.16 -0.03
N LYS A 31 8.44 -11.40 0.20
CA LYS A 31 9.22 -12.62 -0.07
C LYS A 31 10.63 -12.58 0.56
N GLY A 32 10.73 -12.01 1.76
CA GLY A 32 11.97 -11.92 2.53
C GLY A 32 12.93 -10.80 2.12
N ARG A 33 12.60 -9.98 1.12
CA ARG A 33 13.42 -8.85 0.64
C ARG A 33 12.70 -7.51 0.88
N TYR A 34 13.46 -6.49 1.28
CA TYR A 34 12.90 -5.13 1.36
C TYR A 34 12.65 -4.59 -0.04
N VAL A 35 11.43 -4.13 -0.26
CA VAL A 35 10.97 -3.51 -1.51
C VAL A 35 10.66 -2.03 -1.32
N VAL A 36 10.46 -1.61 -0.08
CA VAL A 36 10.41 -0.20 0.34
C VAL A 36 11.30 -0.07 1.57
N ALA A 37 12.22 0.89 1.54
CA ALA A 37 13.08 1.28 2.66
C ALA A 37 13.68 2.68 2.41
N GLN A 38 14.23 3.29 3.46
CA GLN A 38 14.84 4.62 3.41
C GLN A 38 15.83 4.81 2.26
N ASP A 39 16.76 3.87 2.09
CA ASP A 39 17.84 3.99 1.10
C ASP A 39 17.51 3.33 -0.25
N LEU A 40 16.23 3.00 -0.51
CA LEU A 40 15.84 2.24 -1.69
C LEU A 40 15.04 3.06 -2.72
N ASN A 41 14.03 3.82 -2.31
CA ASN A 41 13.05 4.36 -3.26
C ASN A 41 12.20 5.53 -2.72
N ASP A 42 12.79 6.38 -1.86
CA ASP A 42 12.14 7.56 -1.27
C ASP A 42 10.83 7.19 -0.56
N ALA A 43 10.96 6.62 0.63
CA ALA A 43 9.86 6.20 1.49
C ALA A 43 9.21 7.38 2.26
N GLY A 44 9.22 8.60 1.72
CA GLY A 44 8.68 9.81 2.36
C GLY A 44 7.14 9.90 2.42
N ARG A 45 6.63 11.12 2.62
CA ARG A 45 5.21 11.44 2.81
C ARG A 45 4.29 10.94 1.68
N GLY A 46 3.08 10.52 2.04
CA GLY A 46 2.01 10.14 1.12
C GLY A 46 1.71 8.64 1.13
N VAL A 47 1.21 8.14 -0.01
CA VAL A 47 0.92 6.72 -0.22
C VAL A 47 2.05 6.08 -1.02
N ILE A 48 2.58 4.97 -0.54
CA ILE A 48 3.55 4.14 -1.26
C ILE A 48 2.84 2.87 -1.72
N VAL A 49 2.97 2.54 -3.01
CA VAL A 49 2.32 1.37 -3.64
C VAL A 49 3.38 0.46 -4.25
N VAL A 50 3.25 -0.84 -3.97
CA VAL A 50 3.97 -1.93 -4.63
C VAL A 50 2.96 -2.70 -5.47
N VAL A 51 3.19 -2.84 -6.77
CA VAL A 51 2.36 -3.66 -7.67
C VAL A 51 3.07 -5.00 -7.90
N VAL A 52 2.34 -6.10 -7.74
CA VAL A 52 2.89 -7.46 -7.78
C VAL A 52 2.04 -8.35 -8.68
N ASN A 53 2.67 -9.13 -9.54
CA ASN A 53 2.01 -10.18 -10.30
C ASN A 53 1.59 -11.33 -9.37
N ILE A 54 0.31 -11.73 -9.39
CA ILE A 54 -0.27 -12.71 -8.48
C ILE A 54 0.36 -14.10 -8.65
N GLU A 55 0.67 -14.50 -9.88
CA GLU A 55 1.13 -15.86 -10.17
C GLU A 55 2.62 -16.06 -9.82
N SER A 56 3.48 -15.18 -10.35
CA SER A 56 4.93 -15.27 -10.15
C SER A 56 5.41 -14.65 -8.82
N GLY A 57 4.63 -13.72 -8.27
CA GLY A 57 5.09 -12.84 -7.21
C GLY A 57 6.21 -11.89 -7.67
N ALA A 58 6.29 -11.58 -8.97
CA ALA A 58 7.22 -10.58 -9.49
C ALA A 58 6.73 -9.17 -9.13
N ILE A 59 7.65 -8.33 -8.65
CA ILE A 59 7.36 -6.91 -8.38
C ILE A 59 7.42 -6.16 -9.71
N LEU A 60 6.30 -5.57 -10.10
CA LEU A 60 6.15 -4.86 -11.36
C LEU A 60 6.41 -3.36 -11.21
N ASN A 61 6.06 -2.78 -10.06
CA ASN A 61 6.24 -1.37 -9.79
C ASN A 61 6.39 -1.12 -8.29
N VAL A 62 7.20 -0.13 -7.92
CA VAL A 62 7.24 0.43 -6.57
C VAL A 62 7.32 1.93 -6.68
N LYS A 63 6.34 2.64 -6.12
CA LYS A 63 6.27 4.10 -6.26
C LYS A 63 5.62 4.77 -5.06
N ARG A 64 6.21 5.89 -4.65
CA ARG A 64 5.61 6.84 -3.72
C ARG A 64 4.79 7.89 -4.48
N PHE A 65 3.68 8.29 -3.88
CA PHE A 65 2.81 9.37 -4.32
C PHE A 65 2.60 10.34 -3.16
N ASP A 66 3.03 11.60 -3.31
CA ASP A 66 2.77 12.64 -2.32
C ASP A 66 1.30 13.08 -2.37
N THR A 67 0.43 12.31 -1.74
CA THR A 67 -1.02 12.55 -1.71
C THR A 67 -1.41 13.66 -0.73
N TYR A 68 -0.45 14.33 -0.10
CA TYR A 68 -0.67 15.63 0.53
C TYR A 68 -0.75 16.75 -0.52
N GLU A 69 0.03 16.66 -1.60
CA GLU A 69 0.06 17.65 -2.68
C GLU A 69 -0.95 17.33 -3.80
N ASN A 70 -0.94 16.10 -4.31
CA ASN A 70 -1.82 15.67 -5.43
C ASN A 70 -1.86 14.13 -5.58
N SER A 71 -3.05 13.57 -5.80
CA SER A 71 -3.26 12.13 -6.04
C SER A 71 -3.41 11.70 -7.51
N ALA A 72 -3.32 12.61 -8.50
CA ALA A 72 -3.52 12.27 -9.91
C ALA A 72 -2.59 11.17 -10.44
N LYS A 73 -1.31 11.19 -10.04
CA LYS A 73 -0.35 10.14 -10.43
C LYS A 73 -0.66 8.79 -9.79
N LEU A 74 -1.22 8.79 -8.58
CA LEU A 74 -1.68 7.57 -7.91
C LEU A 74 -2.87 6.98 -8.68
N VAL A 75 -3.85 7.80 -9.04
CA VAL A 75 -5.01 7.39 -9.86
C VAL A 75 -4.55 6.74 -11.17
N ASN A 76 -3.60 7.37 -11.87
CA ASN A 76 -3.07 6.83 -13.12
C ASN A 76 -2.40 5.46 -12.94
N LEU A 77 -1.65 5.24 -11.84
CA LEU A 77 -1.10 3.93 -11.54
C LEU A 77 -2.22 2.92 -11.27
N LEU A 78 -3.18 3.26 -10.41
CA LEU A 78 -4.23 2.34 -9.98
C LEU A 78 -5.11 1.87 -11.15
N LYS A 79 -5.40 2.74 -12.12
CA LYS A 79 -6.14 2.39 -13.34
C LYS A 79 -5.42 1.40 -14.25
N LEU A 80 -4.10 1.29 -14.13
CA LEU A 80 -3.28 0.38 -14.94
C LEU A 80 -3.12 -0.99 -14.28
N VAL A 81 -3.50 -1.15 -13.01
CA VAL A 81 -3.38 -2.44 -12.30
C VAL A 81 -4.37 -3.44 -12.90
N SER A 82 -3.83 -4.56 -13.37
CA SER A 82 -4.63 -5.60 -14.04
C SER A 82 -5.19 -6.65 -13.07
N SER A 83 -6.12 -7.49 -13.53
CA SER A 83 -6.73 -8.54 -12.69
C SER A 83 -5.76 -9.67 -12.30
N SER A 84 -4.61 -9.77 -12.98
CA SER A 84 -3.52 -10.69 -12.64
C SER A 84 -2.51 -10.07 -11.66
N GLU A 85 -2.82 -8.90 -11.10
CA GLU A 85 -1.98 -8.15 -10.18
C GLU A 85 -2.71 -7.86 -8.87
N PHE A 86 -1.92 -7.66 -7.82
CA PHE A 86 -2.37 -7.10 -6.56
C PHE A 86 -1.44 -5.98 -6.13
N ILE A 87 -1.93 -5.12 -5.26
CA ILE A 87 -1.16 -4.02 -4.68
C ILE A 87 -0.90 -4.26 -3.19
N ILE A 88 0.24 -3.77 -2.71
CA ILE A 88 0.53 -3.56 -1.30
C ILE A 88 0.73 -2.05 -1.13
N ALA A 89 -0.03 -1.43 -0.25
CA ALA A 89 -0.02 0.01 -0.03
C ALA A 89 0.21 0.35 1.45
N ILE A 90 0.91 1.45 1.68
CA ILE A 90 1.15 2.01 3.02
C ILE A 90 1.06 3.54 2.97
N ALA A 91 0.41 4.13 3.96
CA ALA A 91 0.40 5.58 4.19
C ALA A 91 1.54 5.97 5.15
N HIS A 92 2.20 7.09 4.89
CA HIS A 92 3.23 7.64 5.77
C HIS A 92 3.18 9.17 5.88
N ASP A 93 3.41 9.66 7.10
CA ASP A 93 3.21 11.05 7.56
C ASP A 93 1.79 11.55 7.32
N GLU A 94 1.40 11.81 6.08
CA GLU A 94 0.09 12.32 5.71
C GLU A 94 -0.27 11.79 4.32
N ALA A 95 -1.45 11.18 4.19
CA ALA A 95 -1.91 10.61 2.94
C ALA A 95 -3.28 11.12 2.46
N GLN A 96 -4.02 11.88 3.29
CA GLN A 96 -5.43 12.15 3.13
C GLN A 96 -5.70 13.50 2.44
N THR A 97 -4.88 14.51 2.69
CA THR A 97 -5.18 15.92 2.41
C THR A 97 -5.55 16.18 0.95
N ALA A 98 -4.81 15.63 -0.01
CA ALA A 98 -5.10 15.73 -1.45
C ALA A 98 -5.46 14.37 -2.09
N LEU A 99 -5.97 13.43 -1.28
CA LEU A 99 -6.50 12.16 -1.76
C LEU A 99 -7.88 12.36 -2.38
N SER A 100 -7.95 12.28 -3.70
CA SER A 100 -9.17 12.48 -4.49
C SER A 100 -10.19 11.38 -4.26
N ASP A 101 -11.47 11.72 -4.48
CA ASP A 101 -12.57 10.75 -4.42
C ASP A 101 -12.41 9.66 -5.49
N GLU A 102 -11.79 9.97 -6.63
CA GLU A 102 -11.45 8.97 -7.64
C GLU A 102 -10.46 7.93 -7.11
N ALA A 103 -9.39 8.37 -6.43
CA ALA A 103 -8.44 7.46 -5.79
C ALA A 103 -9.12 6.60 -4.72
N LYS A 104 -9.97 7.21 -3.87
CA LYS A 104 -10.75 6.50 -2.85
C LYS A 104 -11.68 5.45 -3.46
N ASN A 105 -12.39 5.80 -4.53
CA ASN A 105 -13.31 4.89 -5.22
C ASN A 105 -12.57 3.69 -5.83
N ILE A 106 -11.42 3.91 -6.48
CA ILE A 106 -10.62 2.81 -7.03
C ILE A 106 -10.07 1.92 -5.92
N LEU A 107 -9.52 2.50 -4.84
CA LEU A 107 -9.02 1.72 -3.72
C LEU A 107 -10.14 0.95 -2.99
N THR A 108 -11.35 1.50 -2.96
CA THR A 108 -12.55 0.81 -2.45
C THR A 108 -12.92 -0.36 -3.35
N SER A 109 -12.88 -0.20 -4.68
CA SER A 109 -13.11 -1.32 -5.62
C SER A 109 -12.00 -2.37 -5.60
N PHE A 110 -10.84 -2.03 -5.02
CA PHE A 110 -9.75 -2.97 -4.76
C PHE A 110 -9.93 -3.74 -3.44
N GLY A 111 -10.95 -3.38 -2.66
CA GLY A 111 -11.32 -4.02 -1.40
C GLY A 111 -11.03 -3.19 -0.15
N SER A 112 -10.64 -1.92 -0.24
CA SER A 112 -10.46 -1.10 0.96
C SER A 112 -11.81 -0.73 1.59
N SER A 113 -11.91 -0.93 2.90
CA SER A 113 -13.05 -0.55 3.73
C SER A 113 -12.83 0.78 4.48
N PHE A 114 -11.58 1.23 4.60
CA PHE A 114 -11.20 2.40 5.39
C PHE A 114 -10.72 3.61 4.56
N ILE A 115 -10.32 3.44 3.30
CA ILE A 115 -9.72 4.54 2.50
C ILE A 115 -10.59 5.79 2.40
N SER A 116 -11.91 5.64 2.36
CA SER A 116 -12.86 6.76 2.30
C SER A 116 -13.04 7.49 3.64
N LYS A 117 -12.61 6.86 4.74
CA LYS A 117 -12.74 7.35 6.12
C LYS A 117 -11.40 7.73 6.73
N LEU A 118 -10.31 7.67 5.97
CA LEU A 118 -9.01 8.08 6.46
C LEU A 118 -9.06 9.53 6.96
N GLY A 119 -8.51 9.74 8.16
CA GLY A 119 -8.26 11.05 8.75
C GLY A 119 -6.85 11.56 8.47
N PHE A 120 -6.60 12.80 8.89
CA PHE A 120 -5.29 13.44 8.79
C PHE A 120 -4.25 12.66 9.59
N ARG A 121 -3.17 12.21 8.92
CA ARG A 121 -2.07 11.40 9.46
C ARG A 121 -2.42 10.03 10.00
N ASP A 122 -3.62 9.53 9.72
CA ASP A 122 -3.97 8.15 10.04
C ASP A 122 -2.95 7.19 9.41
N VAL A 123 -2.55 6.20 10.22
CA VAL A 123 -1.65 5.14 9.76
C VAL A 123 -2.49 4.10 9.06
N TRP A 124 -2.13 3.75 7.83
CA TRP A 124 -2.89 2.80 7.01
C TRP A 124 -1.97 1.85 6.25
N VAL A 125 -2.35 0.57 6.24
CA VAL A 125 -1.74 -0.48 5.44
C VAL A 125 -2.84 -1.25 4.72
N PHE A 126 -2.56 -1.69 3.50
CA PHE A 126 -3.56 -2.35 2.67
C PHE A 126 -2.92 -3.29 1.67
N VAL A 127 -3.52 -4.46 1.48
CA VAL A 127 -3.28 -5.34 0.34
C VAL A 127 -4.61 -5.53 -0.37
N GLY A 128 -4.66 -5.27 -1.67
CA GLY A 128 -5.90 -5.35 -2.43
C GLY A 128 -5.65 -5.66 -3.90
N LYS A 129 -6.71 -5.92 -4.65
CA LYS A 129 -6.61 -6.21 -6.08
C LYS A 129 -7.88 -5.74 -6.80
N PRO A 130 -7.82 -5.46 -8.11
CA PRO A 130 -8.99 -5.02 -8.86
C PRO A 130 -10.19 -5.95 -8.71
N ASN A 131 -11.36 -5.35 -8.54
CA ASN A 131 -12.67 -6.01 -8.51
C ASN A 131 -12.78 -7.13 -7.46
N LEU A 132 -12.21 -6.90 -6.27
CA LEU A 132 -12.37 -7.83 -5.15
C LEU A 132 -13.85 -7.85 -4.73
N SER A 133 -14.42 -9.05 -4.57
CA SER A 133 -15.75 -9.17 -3.99
C SER A 133 -15.66 -8.98 -2.48
N GLY A 134 -16.18 -7.86 -2.00
CA GLY A 134 -16.12 -7.49 -0.57
C GLY A 134 -14.82 -6.78 -0.19
N PHE A 135 -14.53 -6.79 1.11
CA PHE A 135 -13.37 -6.09 1.67
C PHE A 135 -12.17 -7.02 1.82
N SER A 136 -10.97 -6.47 1.66
CA SER A 136 -9.73 -7.20 1.89
C SER A 136 -9.58 -7.53 3.37
N PRO A 137 -9.21 -8.78 3.73
CA PRO A 137 -8.84 -9.11 5.10
C PRO A 137 -7.47 -8.56 5.49
N TYR A 138 -6.74 -7.95 4.56
CA TYR A 138 -5.39 -7.44 4.73
C TYR A 138 -5.38 -5.92 4.70
N GLU A 139 -6.18 -5.32 5.58
CA GLU A 139 -6.24 -3.87 5.79
C GLU A 139 -6.19 -3.59 7.28
N ASP A 140 -5.43 -2.56 7.67
CA ASP A 140 -5.43 -2.08 9.05
C ASP A 140 -5.27 -0.55 9.05
N VAL A 141 -5.94 0.08 10.01
CA VAL A 141 -5.89 1.53 10.23
C VAL A 141 -5.69 1.82 11.71
N ARG A 142 -4.78 2.74 12.02
CA ARG A 142 -4.65 3.30 13.36
C ARG A 142 -4.87 4.80 13.28
N ASN A 143 -5.95 5.25 13.92
CA ASN A 143 -6.26 6.66 13.99
C ASN A 143 -5.25 7.37 14.89
N CYS A 144 -4.80 8.55 14.46
CA CYS A 144 -3.89 9.40 15.23
C CYS A 144 -4.61 10.41 16.13
#